data_AF-A0AAU9JTB5-F1
#
_entry.id   AF-A0AAU9JTB5-F1
#
_cell.length_a   1.000
_cell.length_b   1.000
_cell.length_c   1.000
_cell.angle_alpha   90.00
_cell.angle_beta   90.00
_cell.angle_gamma   90.00
#
_symmetry.space_group_name_H-M   'P 1'
#
loop_
_entity.id
_entity.type
_entity.pdbx_description
1 polymer ?
#
loop_
_entity_poly.entity_id
_entity_poly.type
_entity_poly.pdbx_seq_one_letter_code
_entity_poly.pdbx_strand_id
1 'polypeptide(L)'
;MQYNHFIVECPRITKTNCGVCLEAIHKTDIRIKIWHYEKSEFYHLECYKPKLQQYISSRHITSYLKGEYAEKFQSWLNEWNLKFPPLDKPSHFPPKLIKHVESQQSRRKRSWLEIFKFLRPREVLNSIAFVNKEFYHLTWDQELWRHYCIIFFDVQASIVDWRAYYCTLSLQACFGCKAIIQDSEFHRCPLLNKPLCKKCRRQDSKFKVYHKNAIFSKYGINPNVLNLEYVPGFNNRKVTYHFMIEKALYSFREKNKEVILAYFRKLKGFDDLLKIVEEIDLANMDAKDNWHLPNYDQKIQHSLYPRVFNYIRSKEGGLRSLKGKSAA
;
A
#
# COMPACT_ATOMS: atom_id res chain seq x y z
N MET A 1 -9.09 15.43 1.70
CA MET A 1 -10.02 16.47 2.19
C MET A 1 -10.36 17.38 1.02
N GLN A 2 -11.61 17.81 0.89
CA GLN A 2 -12.01 18.77 -0.13
C GLN A 2 -11.76 20.19 0.40
N TYR A 3 -11.27 21.09 -0.45
CA TYR A 3 -10.96 22.49 -0.08
C TYR A 3 -11.73 23.45 -0.99
N ASN A 4 -11.97 24.67 -0.50
CA ASN A 4 -12.52 25.74 -1.34
C ASN A 4 -11.42 26.22 -2.29
N HIS A 5 -11.48 25.83 -3.56
CA HIS A 5 -10.57 26.29 -4.61
C HIS A 5 -11.29 27.25 -5.56
N PHE A 6 -10.75 28.46 -5.71
CA PHE A 6 -11.31 29.45 -6.63
C PHE A 6 -10.28 30.48 -7.08
N ILE A 7 -10.59 31.16 -8.18
CA ILE A 7 -9.78 32.21 -8.78
C ILE A 7 -10.46 33.55 -8.50
N VAL A 8 -9.68 34.57 -8.17
CA VAL A 8 -10.16 35.93 -7.91
C VAL A 8 -9.49 36.90 -8.86
N GLU A 9 -10.30 37.64 -9.62
CA GLU A 9 -9.82 38.56 -10.65
C GLU A 9 -10.84 39.67 -10.94
N CYS A 10 -10.40 40.75 -11.58
CA CYS A 10 -11.32 41.70 -12.21
C CYS A 10 -11.76 41.15 -13.58
N PRO A 11 -13.04 41.26 -13.97
CA PRO A 11 -13.51 40.80 -15.28
C PRO A 11 -12.81 41.54 -16.41
N ARG A 12 -12.37 40.79 -17.42
CA ARG A 12 -11.83 41.36 -18.67
C ARG A 12 -12.94 41.88 -19.60
N ILE A 13 -14.14 41.32 -19.48
CA ILE A 13 -15.34 41.63 -20.27
C ILE A 13 -16.58 41.63 -19.38
N THR A 14 -17.55 42.51 -19.66
CA THR A 14 -18.83 42.62 -18.93
C THR A 14 -19.91 41.68 -19.49
N LYS A 15 -19.53 40.45 -19.87
CA LYS A 15 -20.45 39.44 -20.46
C LYS A 15 -20.81 38.30 -19.50
N THR A 16 -20.38 38.37 -18.24
CA THR A 16 -20.63 37.31 -17.26
C THR A 16 -21.58 37.80 -16.19
N ASN A 17 -22.64 37.03 -15.94
CA ASN A 17 -23.59 37.30 -14.86
C ASN A 17 -23.19 36.52 -13.60
N CYS A 18 -23.57 37.05 -12.44
CA CYS A 18 -23.39 36.37 -11.17
C CYS A 18 -24.35 35.18 -11.05
N GLY A 19 -23.84 34.03 -10.60
CA GLY A 19 -24.65 32.84 -10.36
C GLY A 19 -25.62 32.93 -9.17
N VAL A 20 -25.62 34.04 -8.41
CA VAL A 20 -26.50 34.26 -7.24
C VAL A 20 -27.50 35.38 -7.50
N CYS A 21 -27.05 36.62 -7.74
CA CYS A 21 -27.96 37.74 -7.97
C CYS A 21 -28.44 37.86 -9.43
N LEU A 22 -27.83 37.10 -10.36
CA LEU A 22 -28.11 37.12 -11.80
C LEU A 22 -27.79 38.44 -12.52
N GLU A 23 -27.29 39.45 -11.81
CA GLU A 23 -26.82 40.72 -12.38
C GLU A 23 -25.48 40.57 -13.10
N ALA A 24 -25.22 41.50 -14.03
CA ALA A 24 -23.95 41.55 -14.77
C ALA A 24 -22.79 41.89 -13.83
N ILE A 25 -21.65 41.23 -14.03
CA ILE A 25 -20.41 41.53 -13.30
C ILE A 25 -19.58 42.50 -14.16
N HIS A 26 -19.44 43.73 -13.68
CA HIS A 26 -18.76 44.82 -14.38
C HIS A 26 -17.23 44.69 -14.26
N LYS A 27 -16.48 45.35 -15.16
CA LYS A 27 -15.00 45.33 -15.15
C LYS A 27 -14.39 45.91 -13.88
N THR A 28 -15.15 46.77 -13.21
CA THR A 28 -14.82 47.40 -11.92
C THR A 28 -15.09 46.49 -10.73
N ASP A 29 -15.76 45.35 -10.92
CA ASP A 29 -16.11 44.46 -9.82
C ASP A 29 -15.00 43.44 -9.57
N ILE A 30 -14.93 42.95 -8.33
CA ILE A 30 -14.13 41.76 -8.02
C ILE A 30 -15.00 40.53 -8.29
N ARG A 31 -14.49 39.63 -9.12
CA ARG A 31 -15.18 38.39 -9.51
C ARG A 31 -14.48 37.17 -8.92
N ILE A 32 -15.28 36.25 -8.41
CA ILE A 32 -14.86 34.91 -8.02
C ILE A 32 -15.26 33.94 -9.13
N LYS A 33 -14.27 33.21 -9.65
CA LYS A 33 -14.42 32.19 -10.67
C LYS A 33 -14.14 30.81 -10.08
N ILE A 34 -15.09 29.90 -10.24
CA ILE A 34 -14.97 28.50 -9.82
C ILE A 34 -14.99 27.62 -11.06
N TRP A 35 -14.02 26.72 -11.17
CA TRP A 35 -13.96 25.74 -12.24
C TRP A 35 -14.66 24.44 -11.81
N HIS A 36 -15.68 24.05 -12.56
CA HIS A 36 -16.19 22.68 -12.59
C HIS A 36 -15.71 22.00 -13.86
N TYR A 37 -15.69 20.66 -13.89
CA TYR A 37 -15.14 19.85 -14.98
C TYR A 37 -15.57 20.30 -16.40
N GLU A 38 -16.77 20.86 -16.55
CA GLU A 38 -17.33 21.24 -17.85
C GLU A 38 -17.69 22.72 -17.98
N LYS A 39 -17.75 23.49 -16.87
CA LYS A 39 -18.26 24.88 -16.86
C LYS A 39 -17.58 25.72 -15.78
N SER A 40 -17.44 27.02 -16.05
CA SER A 40 -17.02 28.00 -15.05
C SER A 40 -18.23 28.73 -14.48
N GLU A 41 -18.30 28.83 -13.15
CA GLU A 41 -19.27 29.68 -12.46
C GLU A 41 -18.61 30.99 -12.03
N PHE A 42 -19.39 32.07 -12.04
CA PHE A 42 -18.93 33.41 -11.74
C PHE A 42 -19.81 34.06 -10.68
N TYR A 43 -19.19 34.76 -9.74
CA TYR A 43 -19.89 35.45 -8.65
C TYR A 43 -19.26 36.81 -8.40
N HIS A 44 -20.06 37.82 -8.02
CA HIS A 44 -19.51 38.99 -7.33
C HIS A 44 -18.90 38.54 -6.00
N LEU A 45 -17.87 39.26 -5.53
CA LEU A 45 -17.25 38.99 -4.23
C LEU A 45 -18.27 38.92 -3.09
N GLU A 46 -19.22 39.86 -3.07
CA GLU A 46 -20.23 39.99 -2.01
C GLU A 46 -21.32 38.90 -2.08
N CYS A 47 -21.60 38.39 -3.28
CA CYS A 47 -22.59 37.34 -3.49
C CYS A 47 -22.02 35.93 -3.25
N TYR A 48 -20.71 35.77 -3.26
CA TYR A 48 -20.08 34.46 -3.13
C TYR A 48 -20.14 33.94 -1.69
N LYS A 49 -20.67 32.73 -1.53
CA LYS A 49 -20.60 31.97 -0.28
C LYS A 49 -19.81 30.67 -0.52
N PRO A 50 -18.62 30.51 0.08
CA PRO A 50 -17.87 29.27 0.00
C PRO A 50 -18.72 28.05 0.38
N LYS A 51 -18.67 26.99 -0.42
CA LYS A 51 -19.48 25.77 -0.19
C LYS A 51 -19.11 25.08 1.13
N LEU A 52 -17.82 25.10 1.49
CA LEU A 52 -17.33 24.52 2.73
C LEU A 52 -17.17 25.63 3.77
N GLN A 53 -17.82 25.47 4.92
CA GLN A 53 -17.71 26.35 6.09
C GLN A 53 -16.39 26.11 6.84
N GLN A 54 -15.30 26.58 6.24
CA GLN A 54 -13.95 26.38 6.77
C GLN A 54 -13.05 27.58 6.45
N TYR A 55 -11.92 27.63 7.15
CA TYR A 55 -10.85 28.58 6.86
C TYR A 55 -10.29 28.37 5.44
N ILE A 56 -10.08 29.45 4.71
CA ILE A 56 -9.58 29.43 3.34
C ILE A 56 -8.11 29.87 3.35
N SER A 57 -7.22 28.91 3.09
CA SER A 57 -5.79 29.14 2.99
C SER A 57 -5.42 29.78 1.65
N SER A 58 -4.42 30.66 1.64
CA SER A 58 -3.96 31.37 0.43
C SER A 58 -3.52 30.42 -0.69
N ARG A 59 -3.01 29.23 -0.35
CA ARG A 59 -2.64 28.18 -1.31
C ARG A 59 -3.82 27.62 -2.13
N HIS A 60 -5.05 27.87 -1.71
CA HIS A 60 -6.27 27.43 -2.40
C HIS A 60 -6.91 28.55 -3.23
N ILE A 61 -6.31 29.74 -3.21
CA ILE A 61 -6.77 30.93 -3.93
C ILE A 61 -5.76 31.25 -5.02
N THR A 62 -6.22 31.46 -6.24
CA THR A 62 -5.40 32.08 -7.28
C THR A 62 -5.90 33.51 -7.48
N SER A 63 -5.11 34.51 -7.05
CA SER A 63 -5.49 35.92 -7.16
C SER A 63 -4.68 36.63 -8.25
N TYR A 64 -5.38 37.38 -9.11
CA TYR A 64 -4.77 38.27 -10.11
C TYR A 64 -5.05 39.76 -9.81
N LEU A 65 -5.60 40.06 -8.62
CA LEU A 65 -5.92 41.42 -8.20
C LEU A 65 -4.66 42.22 -7.85
N LYS A 66 -4.72 43.54 -8.04
CA LYS A 66 -3.64 44.50 -7.69
C LYS A 66 -4.25 45.75 -7.05
N GLY A 67 -3.45 46.46 -6.25
CA GLY A 67 -3.85 47.72 -5.62
C GLY A 67 -5.07 47.57 -4.72
N GLU A 68 -5.96 48.57 -4.74
CA GLU A 68 -7.16 48.67 -3.89
C GLU A 68 -8.08 47.43 -3.98
N TYR A 69 -8.17 46.79 -5.15
CA TYR A 69 -8.97 45.57 -5.29
C TYR A 69 -8.40 44.39 -4.49
N ALA A 70 -7.07 44.29 -4.40
CA ALA A 70 -6.43 43.24 -3.61
C ALA A 70 -6.69 43.46 -2.11
N GLU A 71 -6.69 44.71 -1.66
CA GLU A 71 -7.01 45.07 -0.27
C GLU A 71 -8.47 44.78 0.08
N LYS A 72 -9.42 45.17 -0.80
CA LYS A 72 -10.84 44.86 -0.62
C LYS A 72 -11.08 43.34 -0.55
N PHE A 73 -10.43 42.56 -1.40
CA PHE A 73 -10.51 41.10 -1.33
C PHE A 73 -9.90 40.53 -0.05
N GLN A 74 -8.75 41.05 0.40
CA GLN A 74 -8.10 40.58 1.62
C GLN A 74 -8.94 40.88 2.86
N SER A 75 -9.60 42.03 2.91
CA SER A 75 -10.57 42.38 3.95
C SER A 75 -11.73 41.36 4.00
N TRP A 76 -12.36 41.06 2.86
CA TRP A 76 -13.40 40.03 2.77
C TRP A 76 -12.90 38.65 3.23
N LEU A 77 -11.70 38.25 2.82
CA LEU A 77 -11.10 36.97 3.20
C LEU A 77 -10.83 36.89 4.71
N ASN A 78 -10.35 37.98 5.31
CA ASN A 78 -10.11 38.06 6.74
C ASN A 78 -11.43 37.95 7.52
N GLU A 79 -12.48 38.67 7.11
CA GLU A 79 -13.81 38.58 7.72
C GLU A 79 -14.41 37.18 7.66
N TRP A 80 -14.25 36.49 6.53
CA TRP A 80 -14.63 35.08 6.42
C TRP A 80 -13.83 34.20 7.38
N ASN A 81 -12.50 34.33 7.35
CA ASN A 81 -11.59 33.50 8.13
C ASN A 81 -11.67 33.76 9.65
N LEU A 82 -12.17 34.91 10.11
CA LEU A 82 -12.44 35.13 11.55
C LEU A 82 -13.47 34.15 12.12
N LYS A 83 -14.35 33.60 11.27
CA LYS A 83 -15.41 32.66 11.69
C LYS A 83 -14.90 31.22 11.83
N PHE A 84 -13.69 30.92 11.34
CA PHE A 84 -13.19 29.56 11.24
C PHE A 84 -11.74 29.44 11.73
N PRO A 85 -11.39 28.40 12.51
CA PRO A 85 -10.01 28.20 12.92
C PRO A 85 -9.11 27.87 11.71
N PRO A 86 -7.89 28.43 11.63
CA PRO A 86 -6.96 28.14 10.53
C PRO A 86 -6.59 26.66 10.46
N LEU A 87 -6.85 26.04 9.30
CA LEU A 87 -6.55 24.62 9.04
C LEU A 87 -5.05 24.28 9.11
N ASP A 88 -4.20 25.28 8.86
CA ASP A 88 -2.74 25.14 8.76
C ASP A 88 -1.99 25.64 9.99
N LYS A 89 -2.67 26.24 10.99
CA LYS A 89 -2.02 26.35 12.29
C LYS A 89 -2.10 24.96 12.89
N PRO A 90 -0.96 24.26 13.16
CA PRO A 90 -1.03 23.24 14.20
C PRO A 90 -1.73 23.94 15.35
N SER A 91 -2.78 23.32 15.89
CA SER A 91 -3.32 23.79 17.15
C SER A 91 -2.12 23.95 18.07
N HIS A 92 -1.67 25.18 18.27
CA HIS A 92 -0.99 25.58 19.48
C HIS A 92 -2.10 25.48 20.53
N PHE A 93 -2.51 24.25 20.81
CA PHE A 93 -2.53 23.85 22.20
C PHE A 93 -1.22 24.41 22.72
N PRO A 94 -1.23 25.36 23.68
CA PRO A 94 -0.07 25.42 24.55
C PRO A 94 0.22 23.96 24.90
N PRO A 95 1.48 23.56 25.06
CA PRO A 95 1.70 22.48 25.98
C PRO A 95 1.16 23.01 27.32
N LYS A 96 -0.17 23.00 27.53
CA LYS A 96 -0.72 22.30 28.68
C LYS A 96 0.10 21.07 28.62
N LEU A 97 1.08 21.04 29.51
CA LEU A 97 1.71 19.84 29.95
C LEU A 97 0.59 18.78 29.84
N ILE A 98 0.61 18.03 28.75
CA ILE A 98 0.62 16.61 28.89
C ILE A 98 1.86 16.49 29.75
N LYS A 99 1.66 16.62 31.06
CA LYS A 99 2.42 15.86 32.00
C LYS A 99 2.22 14.51 31.33
N HIS A 100 3.24 14.05 30.61
CA HIS A 100 3.59 12.67 30.72
C HIS A 100 3.60 12.52 32.23
N VAL A 101 2.44 12.11 32.77
CA VAL A 101 2.41 11.56 34.07
C VAL A 101 3.37 10.43 33.81
N GLU A 102 4.59 10.60 34.27
CA GLU A 102 5.54 9.52 34.49
C GLU A 102 4.87 8.67 35.58
N SER A 103 3.67 8.17 35.29
CA SER A 103 3.05 7.08 36.00
C SER A 103 4.05 5.98 35.73
N GLN A 104 4.71 5.51 36.78
CA GLN A 104 5.39 4.22 36.74
C GLN A 104 4.53 3.30 35.89
N GLN A 105 5.07 2.84 34.77
CA GLN A 105 4.33 1.97 33.87
C GLN A 105 3.90 0.77 34.72
N SER A 106 2.58 0.62 34.93
CA SER A 106 2.10 -0.51 35.69
C SER A 106 2.60 -1.79 35.03
N ARG A 107 2.93 -2.80 35.82
CA ARG A 107 3.36 -4.12 35.29
C ARG A 107 2.41 -4.62 34.21
N ARG A 108 1.10 -4.37 34.39
CA ARG A 108 0.04 -4.68 33.43
C ARG A 108 0.19 -3.92 32.11
N LYS A 109 0.40 -2.60 32.13
CA LYS A 109 0.66 -1.81 30.92
C LYS A 109 1.89 -2.33 30.18
N ARG A 110 2.97 -2.64 30.92
CA ARG A 110 4.20 -3.19 30.32
C ARG A 110 3.95 -4.53 29.63
N SER A 111 3.24 -5.45 30.28
CA SER A 111 2.90 -6.75 29.70
C SER A 111 2.10 -6.60 28.40
N TRP A 112 1.11 -5.70 28.36
CA TRP A 112 0.35 -5.46 27.14
C TRP A 112 1.20 -4.87 26.00
N LEU A 113 2.10 -3.93 26.31
CA LEU A 113 3.00 -3.39 25.28
C LEU A 113 3.90 -4.48 24.69
N GLU A 114 4.45 -5.39 25.51
CA GLU A 114 5.22 -6.53 25.01
C GLU A 114 4.36 -7.46 24.14
N ILE A 115 3.11 -7.74 24.52
CA ILE A 115 2.19 -8.54 23.70
C ILE A 115 1.92 -7.85 22.36
N PHE A 116 1.70 -6.53 22.35
CA PHE A 116 1.39 -5.80 21.12
C PHE A 116 2.56 -5.75 20.13
N LYS A 117 3.81 -5.86 20.59
CA LYS A 117 4.98 -5.95 19.70
C LYS A 117 4.95 -7.19 18.81
N PHE A 118 4.28 -8.26 19.21
CA PHE A 118 4.10 -9.47 18.39
C PHE A 118 3.05 -9.30 17.28
N LEU A 119 2.23 -8.25 17.35
CA LEU A 119 1.21 -7.95 16.35
C LEU A 119 1.78 -7.07 15.25
N ARG A 120 1.21 -7.16 14.04
CA ARG A 120 1.54 -6.26 12.95
C ARG A 120 0.95 -4.87 13.22
N PRO A 121 1.57 -3.79 12.73
CA PRO A 121 1.06 -2.43 12.91
C PRO A 121 -0.39 -2.24 12.44
N ARG A 122 -0.81 -2.96 11.40
CA ARG A 122 -2.20 -2.94 10.91
C ARG A 122 -3.18 -3.55 11.92
N GLU A 123 -2.80 -4.62 12.61
CA GLU A 123 -3.64 -5.27 13.63
C GLU A 123 -3.77 -4.39 14.87
N VAL A 124 -2.67 -3.75 15.27
CA VAL A 124 -2.67 -2.77 16.35
C VAL A 124 -3.62 -1.61 16.04
N LEU A 125 -3.51 -1.01 14.86
CA LEU A 125 -4.33 0.15 14.49
C LEU A 125 -5.79 -0.20 14.22
N ASN A 126 -6.08 -1.34 13.59
CA ASN A 126 -7.43 -1.65 13.10
C ASN A 126 -8.24 -2.55 14.02
N SER A 127 -7.60 -3.26 14.95
CA SER A 127 -8.28 -4.19 15.86
C SER A 127 -8.08 -3.76 17.30
N ILE A 128 -6.82 -3.68 17.75
CA ILE A 128 -6.50 -3.46 19.17
C ILE A 128 -6.93 -2.07 19.65
N ALA A 129 -6.72 -1.03 18.83
CA ALA A 129 -7.08 0.34 19.17
C ALA A 129 -8.58 0.54 19.44
N PHE A 130 -9.45 -0.37 18.97
CA PHE A 130 -10.90 -0.28 19.12
C PHE A 130 -11.46 -1.16 20.24
N VAL A 131 -10.62 -1.94 20.93
CA VAL A 131 -11.08 -2.85 22.00
C VAL A 131 -11.59 -2.08 23.21
N ASN A 132 -10.76 -1.16 23.74
CA ASN A 132 -11.12 -0.29 24.86
C ASN A 132 -10.19 0.94 24.91
N LYS A 133 -10.50 1.89 25.79
CA LYS A 133 -9.74 3.14 25.95
C LYS A 133 -8.29 2.93 26.38
N GLU A 134 -8.03 1.96 27.27
CA GLU A 134 -6.66 1.64 27.71
C GLU A 134 -5.82 1.14 26.53
N PHE A 135 -6.34 0.19 25.76
CA PHE A 135 -5.69 -0.38 24.58
C PHE A 135 -5.47 0.67 23.51
N TYR A 136 -6.47 1.54 23.29
CA TYR A 136 -6.29 2.73 22.46
C TYR A 136 -5.05 3.51 22.92
N HIS A 137 -4.94 3.93 24.18
CA HIS A 137 -3.76 4.67 24.65
C HIS A 137 -2.44 3.89 24.51
N LEU A 138 -2.44 2.58 24.73
CA LEU A 138 -1.27 1.73 24.54
C LEU A 138 -0.84 1.63 23.06
N THR A 139 -1.79 1.62 22.12
CA THR A 139 -1.45 1.65 20.69
C THR A 139 -0.80 2.96 20.25
N TRP A 140 -0.90 4.02 21.06
CA TRP A 140 -0.24 5.32 20.84
C TRP A 140 1.10 5.44 21.58
N ASP A 141 1.52 4.41 22.31
CA ASP A 141 2.75 4.45 23.09
C ASP A 141 3.99 4.46 22.18
N GLN A 142 4.91 5.40 22.42
CA GLN A 142 6.09 5.64 21.59
C GLN A 142 7.03 4.43 21.53
N GLU A 143 7.06 3.61 22.59
CA GLU A 143 7.89 2.42 22.61
C GLU A 143 7.46 1.38 21.56
N LEU A 144 6.15 1.22 21.39
CA LEU A 144 5.60 0.27 20.41
C LEU A 144 6.01 0.69 18.98
N TRP A 145 5.90 1.98 18.68
CA TRP A 145 6.29 2.52 17.37
C TRP A 145 7.80 2.51 17.16
N ARG A 146 8.59 2.76 18.21
CA ARG A 146 10.05 2.59 18.17
C ARG A 146 10.41 1.16 17.79
N HIS A 147 9.80 0.17 18.43
CA HIS A 147 10.02 -1.23 18.12
C HIS A 147 9.73 -1.52 16.63
N TYR A 148 8.61 -1.03 16.10
CA TYR A 148 8.29 -1.20 14.69
C TYR A 148 9.27 -0.48 13.74
N CYS A 149 9.72 0.71 14.06
CA CYS A 149 10.75 1.40 13.29
C CYS A 149 12.06 0.61 13.22
N ILE A 150 12.50 0.02 14.34
CA ILE A 150 13.70 -0.81 14.39
C ILE A 150 13.51 -2.09 13.56
N ILE A 151 12.46 -2.86 13.82
CA ILE A 151 12.27 -4.17 13.16
C ILE A 151 12.01 -4.03 11.66
N PHE A 152 11.17 -3.06 11.25
CA PHE A 152 10.78 -2.95 9.86
C PHE A 152 11.76 -2.12 9.02
N PHE A 153 12.44 -1.13 9.62
CA PHE A 153 13.25 -0.14 8.88
C PHE A 153 14.68 0.03 9.39
N ASP A 154 15.10 -0.72 10.43
CA ASP A 154 16.45 -0.67 11.01
C ASP A 154 16.87 0.74 11.48
N VAL A 155 15.94 1.47 12.08
CA VAL A 155 16.18 2.83 12.57
C VAL A 155 16.95 2.79 13.88
N GLN A 156 18.13 3.42 13.92
CA GLN A 156 18.98 3.51 15.12
C GLN A 156 19.00 4.91 15.76
N ALA A 157 18.43 5.92 15.09
CA ALA A 157 18.46 7.30 15.56
C ALA A 157 17.48 7.56 16.72
N SER A 158 17.77 8.55 17.56
CA SER A 158 16.81 9.05 18.57
C SER A 158 15.75 9.91 17.89
N ILE A 159 14.49 9.47 17.93
CA ILE A 159 13.35 10.15 17.31
C ILE A 159 12.39 10.62 18.41
N VAL A 160 11.90 11.85 18.26
CA VAL A 160 10.96 12.47 19.23
C VAL A 160 9.55 11.86 19.10
N ASP A 161 9.06 11.70 17.87
CA ASP A 161 7.77 11.05 17.59
C ASP A 161 7.95 9.85 16.65
N TRP A 162 8.12 8.68 17.27
CA TRP A 162 8.31 7.40 16.58
C TRP A 162 7.12 7.01 15.73
N ARG A 163 5.90 7.39 16.12
CA ARG A 163 4.71 7.05 15.34
C ARG A 163 4.65 7.86 14.06
N ALA A 164 4.78 9.19 14.16
CA ALA A 164 4.80 10.04 12.97
C ALA A 164 5.93 9.62 12.04
N TYR A 165 7.09 9.30 12.60
CA TYR A 165 8.23 8.79 11.83
C TYR A 165 7.94 7.44 11.17
N TYR A 166 7.32 6.49 11.87
CA TYR A 166 6.87 5.22 11.29
C TYR A 166 5.92 5.46 10.10
N CYS A 167 4.96 6.37 10.24
CA CYS A 167 4.04 6.72 9.16
C CYS A 167 4.81 7.26 7.94
N THR A 168 5.75 8.18 8.14
CA THR A 168 6.62 8.72 7.08
C THR A 168 7.41 7.61 6.39
N LEU A 169 8.10 6.76 7.15
CA LEU A 169 8.82 5.61 6.61
C LEU A 169 7.90 4.68 5.83
N SER A 170 6.72 4.37 6.35
CA SER A 170 5.78 3.47 5.68
C SER A 170 5.27 3.97 4.32
N LEU A 171 5.37 5.28 4.07
CA LEU A 171 4.96 5.97 2.86
C LEU A 171 6.12 6.28 1.90
N GLN A 172 7.34 6.49 2.42
CA GLN A 172 8.50 6.98 1.65
C GLN A 172 9.66 5.99 1.56
N ALA A 173 9.75 5.02 2.48
CA ALA A 173 10.82 4.03 2.47
C ALA A 173 10.56 2.94 1.44
N CYS A 174 11.55 2.68 0.58
CA CYS A 174 11.51 1.63 -0.42
C CYS A 174 11.15 0.28 0.21
N PHE A 175 10.13 -0.40 -0.31
CA PHE A 175 9.72 -1.71 0.21
C PHE A 175 10.81 -2.79 0.09
N GLY A 176 11.71 -2.67 -0.89
CA GLY A 176 12.84 -3.59 -1.07
C GLY A 176 14.00 -3.32 -0.11
N CYS A 177 14.67 -2.18 -0.29
CA CYS A 177 15.90 -1.86 0.44
C CYS A 177 15.68 -1.04 1.72
N LYS A 178 14.43 -0.68 2.07
CA LYS A 178 14.05 0.10 3.25
C LYS A 178 14.61 1.53 3.31
N ALA A 179 15.40 1.96 2.33
CA ALA A 179 15.93 3.32 2.25
C ALA A 179 14.83 4.34 1.99
N ILE A 180 14.88 5.48 2.68
CA ILE A 180 13.97 6.62 2.48
C ILE A 180 14.23 7.20 1.08
N ILE A 181 13.16 7.30 0.27
CA ILE A 181 13.24 7.90 -1.05
C ILE A 181 12.92 9.38 -0.90
N GLN A 182 13.91 10.24 -1.12
CA GLN A 182 13.73 11.69 -1.07
C GLN A 182 13.15 12.27 -2.37
N ASP A 183 13.29 11.54 -3.48
CA ASP A 183 12.84 11.98 -4.80
C ASP A 183 11.32 11.90 -4.96
N SER A 184 10.74 12.87 -5.67
CA SER A 184 9.36 12.82 -6.18
C SER A 184 9.13 11.71 -7.21
N GLU A 185 10.20 11.14 -7.78
CA GLU A 185 10.16 10.12 -8.83
C GLU A 185 10.26 8.67 -8.31
N PHE A 186 9.62 8.36 -7.19
CA PHE A 186 9.51 6.98 -6.72
C PHE A 186 8.41 6.23 -7.47
N HIS A 187 8.64 4.94 -7.76
CA HIS A 187 7.62 4.11 -8.37
C HIS A 187 6.76 3.48 -7.28
N ARG A 188 5.46 3.76 -7.27
CA ARG A 188 4.52 3.02 -6.41
C ARG A 188 4.19 1.68 -7.05
N CYS A 189 4.50 0.60 -6.34
CA CYS A 189 4.04 -0.74 -6.67
C CYS A 189 2.50 -0.78 -6.60
N PRO A 190 1.76 -0.96 -7.70
CA PRO A 190 0.31 -0.87 -7.68
C PRO A 190 -0.36 -1.99 -6.87
N LEU A 191 0.27 -3.17 -6.78
CA LEU A 191 -0.23 -4.31 -6.01
C LEU A 191 -0.04 -4.13 -4.50
N LEU A 192 1.09 -3.58 -4.07
CA LEU A 192 1.37 -3.38 -2.64
C LEU A 192 0.94 -2.01 -2.12
N ASN A 193 0.69 -1.07 -3.03
CA ASN A 193 0.58 0.36 -2.73
C ASN A 193 1.75 0.87 -1.87
N LYS A 194 2.97 0.37 -2.18
CA LYS A 194 4.21 0.71 -1.48
C LYS A 194 5.24 1.31 -2.44
N PRO A 195 6.08 2.25 -1.98
CA PRO A 195 7.10 2.86 -2.82
C PRO A 195 8.25 1.87 -3.08
N LEU A 196 8.83 1.94 -4.27
CA LEU A 196 10.04 1.22 -4.68
C LEU A 196 11.03 2.20 -5.29
N CYS A 197 12.29 2.13 -4.85
CA CYS A 197 13.36 2.90 -5.46
C CYS A 197 13.71 2.34 -6.86
N LYS A 198 14.30 3.18 -7.71
CA LYS A 198 14.70 2.80 -9.08
C LYS A 198 15.63 1.58 -9.10
N LYS A 199 16.54 1.49 -8.12
CA LYS A 199 17.49 0.37 -7.96
C LYS A 199 16.77 -0.95 -7.72
N CYS A 200 15.94 -1.05 -6.67
CA CYS A 200 15.17 -2.25 -6.37
C CYS A 200 14.25 -2.65 -7.53
N ARG A 201 13.57 -1.68 -8.16
CA ARG A 201 12.70 -1.97 -9.31
C ARG A 201 13.46 -2.61 -10.49
N ARG A 202 14.68 -2.16 -10.78
CA ARG A 202 15.45 -2.59 -11.97
C ARG A 202 16.33 -3.80 -11.72
N GLN A 203 16.98 -3.85 -10.55
CA GLN A 203 18.05 -4.82 -10.27
C GLN A 203 17.57 -6.02 -9.47
N ASP A 204 16.58 -5.86 -8.59
CA ASP A 204 16.11 -6.96 -7.75
C ASP A 204 15.07 -7.81 -8.50
N SER A 205 15.35 -9.10 -8.62
CA SER A 205 14.49 -10.07 -9.32
C SER A 205 13.10 -10.16 -8.70
N LYS A 206 12.95 -9.94 -7.39
CA LYS A 206 11.67 -10.00 -6.67
C LYS A 206 10.66 -8.98 -7.20
N PHE A 207 11.13 -7.80 -7.63
CA PHE A 207 10.29 -6.72 -8.12
C PHE A 207 10.13 -6.68 -9.64
N LYS A 208 10.68 -7.68 -10.35
CA LYS A 208 10.38 -7.86 -11.78
C LYS A 208 8.90 -8.23 -11.95
N VAL A 209 8.30 -7.74 -13.02
CA VAL A 209 6.91 -8.02 -13.37
C VAL A 209 6.82 -9.03 -14.51
N TYR A 210 5.85 -9.93 -14.42
CA TYR A 210 5.59 -10.97 -15.41
C TYR A 210 4.14 -10.90 -15.86
N HIS A 211 3.90 -11.12 -17.15
CA HIS A 211 2.56 -11.34 -17.70
C HIS A 211 2.25 -12.84 -17.71
N LYS A 212 0.98 -13.21 -17.91
CA LYS A 212 0.51 -14.60 -17.85
C LYS A 212 1.36 -15.57 -18.68
N ASN A 213 1.62 -15.26 -19.95
CA ASN A 213 2.37 -16.17 -20.83
C ASN A 213 3.80 -16.38 -20.32
N ALA A 214 4.49 -15.33 -19.86
CA ALA A 214 5.82 -15.48 -19.28
C ALA A 214 5.83 -16.34 -18.00
N ILE A 215 4.76 -16.31 -17.20
CA ILE A 215 4.63 -17.21 -16.03
C ILE A 215 4.49 -18.66 -16.51
N PHE A 216 3.60 -18.92 -17.46
CA PHE A 216 3.42 -20.25 -18.02
C PHE A 216 4.72 -20.78 -18.64
N SER A 217 5.37 -19.98 -19.48
CA SER A 217 6.64 -20.32 -20.12
C SER A 217 7.77 -20.56 -19.11
N LYS A 218 7.76 -19.89 -17.95
CA LYS A 218 8.83 -19.99 -16.94
C LYS A 218 8.62 -21.11 -15.90
N TYR A 219 7.38 -21.51 -15.65
CA TYR A 219 7.08 -22.48 -14.58
C TYR A 219 6.32 -23.70 -15.08
N GLY A 220 5.87 -23.73 -16.34
CA GLY A 220 5.03 -24.79 -16.89
C GLY A 220 3.64 -24.87 -16.24
N ILE A 221 3.22 -23.85 -15.49
CA ILE A 221 1.97 -23.86 -14.71
C ILE A 221 1.02 -22.82 -15.27
N ASN A 222 -0.23 -23.23 -15.50
CA ASN A 222 -1.28 -22.30 -15.93
C ASN A 222 -1.47 -21.22 -14.85
N PRO A 223 -1.24 -19.93 -15.14
CA PRO A 223 -1.32 -18.88 -14.13
C PRO A 223 -2.71 -18.73 -13.50
N ASN A 224 -3.76 -19.19 -14.19
CA ASN A 224 -5.13 -19.17 -13.67
C ASN A 224 -5.32 -20.10 -12.45
N VAL A 225 -4.48 -21.15 -12.29
CA VAL A 225 -4.56 -22.03 -11.10
C VAL A 225 -3.83 -21.48 -9.88
N LEU A 226 -3.03 -20.42 -10.06
CA LEU A 226 -2.23 -19.81 -9.00
C LEU A 226 -2.97 -18.69 -8.24
N ASN A 227 -4.23 -18.38 -8.61
CA ASN A 227 -5.05 -17.33 -8.00
C ASN A 227 -4.28 -15.99 -7.83
N LEU A 228 -3.52 -15.61 -8.85
CA LEU A 228 -2.68 -14.42 -8.81
C LEU A 228 -3.50 -13.14 -9.02
N GLU A 229 -3.17 -12.11 -8.24
CA GLU A 229 -3.63 -10.75 -8.50
C GLU A 229 -2.81 -10.12 -9.62
N TYR A 230 -3.50 -9.43 -10.54
CA TYR A 230 -2.89 -8.75 -11.67
C TYR A 230 -3.24 -7.27 -11.69
N VAL A 231 -2.29 -6.46 -12.13
CA VAL A 231 -2.48 -5.03 -12.38
C VAL A 231 -2.33 -4.70 -13.85
N PRO A 232 -2.96 -3.62 -14.34
CA PRO A 232 -2.72 -3.10 -15.68
C PRO A 232 -1.24 -2.76 -15.87
N GLY A 233 -0.63 -3.31 -16.91
CA GLY A 233 0.71 -3.00 -17.37
C GLY A 233 0.68 -2.24 -18.70
N PHE A 234 1.85 -2.12 -19.33
CA PHE A 234 2.00 -1.50 -20.65
C PHE A 234 1.20 -2.28 -21.73
N ASN A 235 0.62 -1.57 -22.69
CA ASN A 235 -0.21 -2.13 -23.77
C ASN A 235 -1.39 -2.99 -23.29
N ASN A 236 -2.08 -2.57 -22.23
CA ASN A 236 -3.21 -3.29 -21.62
C ASN A 236 -2.91 -4.75 -21.20
N ARG A 237 -1.64 -5.13 -21.08
CA ARG A 237 -1.26 -6.45 -20.59
C ARG A 237 -1.40 -6.50 -19.07
N LYS A 238 -2.04 -7.55 -18.57
CA LYS A 238 -2.13 -7.81 -17.12
C LYS A 238 -0.81 -8.41 -16.62
N VAL A 239 -0.21 -7.78 -15.62
CA VAL A 239 1.09 -8.19 -15.04
C VAL A 239 0.99 -8.37 -13.52
N THR A 240 1.91 -9.15 -12.96
CA THR A 240 2.07 -9.33 -11.51
C THR A 240 3.54 -9.39 -11.14
N TYR A 241 3.88 -9.17 -9.87
CA TYR A 241 5.27 -9.17 -9.41
C TYR A 241 5.81 -10.59 -9.16
N HIS A 242 7.10 -10.78 -9.37
CA HIS A 242 7.78 -12.07 -9.19
C HIS A 242 7.60 -12.63 -7.78
N PHE A 243 7.74 -11.81 -6.74
CA PHE A 243 7.57 -12.28 -5.36
C PHE A 243 6.15 -12.82 -5.07
N MET A 244 5.11 -12.29 -5.75
CA MET A 244 3.73 -12.81 -5.64
C MET A 244 3.62 -14.18 -6.31
N ILE A 245 4.30 -14.35 -7.44
CA ILE A 245 4.36 -15.62 -8.16
C ILE A 245 5.08 -16.66 -7.31
N GLU A 246 6.25 -16.36 -6.76
CA GLU A 246 7.02 -17.28 -5.90
C GLU A 246 6.18 -17.75 -4.70
N LYS A 247 5.49 -16.82 -4.03
CA LYS A 247 4.61 -17.16 -2.92
C LYS A 247 3.45 -18.07 -3.34
N ALA A 248 2.78 -17.75 -4.44
CA ALA A 248 1.66 -18.54 -4.94
C ALA A 248 2.09 -19.93 -5.42
N LEU A 249 3.26 -20.03 -6.08
CA LEU A 249 3.87 -21.27 -6.51
C LEU A 249 4.19 -22.18 -5.33
N TYR A 250 4.80 -21.62 -4.27
CA TYR A 250 5.09 -22.39 -3.06
C TYR A 250 3.81 -22.99 -2.46
N SER A 251 2.79 -22.16 -2.23
CA SER A 251 1.51 -22.63 -1.69
C SER A 251 0.79 -23.62 -2.61
N PHE A 252 0.94 -23.48 -3.93
CA PHE A 252 0.39 -24.43 -4.89
C PHE A 252 1.08 -25.81 -4.77
N ARG A 253 2.42 -25.81 -4.73
CA ARG A 253 3.22 -27.04 -4.62
C ARG A 253 3.05 -27.73 -3.28
N GLU A 254 2.97 -26.96 -2.20
CA GLU A 254 2.72 -27.45 -0.85
C GLU A 254 1.41 -28.26 -0.80
N LYS A 255 0.32 -27.69 -1.31
CA LYS A 255 -0.97 -28.39 -1.43
C LYS A 255 -0.87 -29.67 -2.27
N ASN A 256 -0.12 -29.64 -3.36
CA ASN A 256 0.05 -30.84 -4.19
C ASN A 256 0.87 -31.92 -3.46
N LYS A 257 1.91 -31.53 -2.73
CA LYS A 257 2.73 -32.41 -1.90
C LYS A 257 1.90 -33.06 -0.80
N GLU A 258 1.07 -32.29 -0.10
CA GLU A 258 0.12 -32.83 0.89
C GLU A 258 -0.83 -33.88 0.30
N VAL A 259 -1.36 -33.64 -0.91
CA VAL A 259 -2.22 -34.61 -1.61
C VAL A 259 -1.47 -35.91 -1.92
N ILE A 260 -0.20 -35.82 -2.34
CA ILE A 260 0.64 -37.00 -2.60
C ILE A 260 0.95 -37.76 -1.31
N LEU A 261 1.33 -37.06 -0.24
CA LEU A 261 1.62 -37.67 1.06
C LEU A 261 0.38 -38.39 1.61
N ALA A 262 -0.79 -37.75 1.52
CA ALA A 262 -2.05 -38.36 1.93
C ALA A 262 -2.41 -39.58 1.07
N TYR A 263 -2.06 -39.58 -0.23
CA TYR A 263 -2.27 -40.71 -1.12
C TYR A 263 -1.37 -41.89 -0.75
N PHE A 264 -0.06 -41.69 -0.59
CA PHE A 264 0.87 -42.76 -0.26
C PHE A 264 0.70 -43.30 1.16
N ARG A 265 0.32 -42.47 2.15
CA ARG A 265 0.00 -42.95 3.52
C ARG A 265 -1.16 -43.94 3.57
N LYS A 266 -2.06 -43.92 2.56
CA LYS A 266 -3.16 -44.88 2.43
C LYS A 266 -2.74 -46.19 1.76
N LEU A 267 -1.59 -46.22 1.10
CA LEU A 267 -1.06 -47.39 0.42
C LEU A 267 0.02 -48.04 1.28
N LYS A 268 -0.02 -49.37 1.45
CA LYS A 268 1.05 -50.09 2.13
C LYS A 268 2.25 -50.25 1.20
N GLY A 269 3.48 -50.17 1.75
CA GLY A 269 4.73 -50.47 1.01
C GLY A 269 5.37 -49.30 0.28
N PHE A 270 5.03 -48.05 0.61
CA PHE A 270 5.60 -46.85 -0.01
C PHE A 270 6.38 -45.95 0.99
N ASP A 271 6.88 -46.51 2.10
CA ASP A 271 7.53 -45.73 3.17
C ASP A 271 8.78 -44.97 2.70
N ASP A 272 9.57 -45.58 1.81
CA ASP A 272 10.74 -44.92 1.22
C ASP A 272 10.35 -43.76 0.31
N LEU A 273 9.30 -43.94 -0.50
CA LEU A 273 8.79 -42.89 -1.38
C LEU A 273 8.14 -41.75 -0.56
N LEU A 274 7.50 -42.06 0.56
CA LEU A 274 6.98 -41.05 1.49
C LEU A 274 8.11 -40.16 2.02
N LYS A 275 9.20 -40.75 2.53
CA LYS A 275 10.37 -39.98 2.99
C LYS A 275 10.95 -39.13 1.87
N ILE A 276 11.11 -39.69 0.67
CA ILE A 276 11.59 -38.94 -0.50
C ILE A 276 10.69 -37.72 -0.77
N VAL A 277 9.36 -37.91 -0.78
CA VAL A 277 8.41 -36.80 -1.01
C VAL A 277 8.48 -35.76 0.09
N GLU A 278 8.56 -36.16 1.36
CA GLU A 278 8.69 -35.27 2.51
C GLU A 278 9.94 -34.38 2.40
N GLU A 279 11.01 -34.87 1.79
CA GLU A 279 12.28 -34.16 1.60
C GLU A 279 12.33 -33.28 0.33
N ILE A 280 11.35 -33.35 -0.58
CA ILE A 280 11.34 -32.51 -1.78
C ILE A 280 11.32 -31.02 -1.40
N ASP A 281 12.32 -30.28 -1.91
CA ASP A 281 12.41 -28.83 -1.81
C ASP A 281 11.48 -28.15 -2.82
N LEU A 282 10.38 -27.60 -2.32
CA LEU A 282 9.36 -26.92 -3.11
C LEU A 282 9.85 -25.61 -3.77
N ALA A 283 10.86 -24.97 -3.18
CA ALA A 283 11.35 -23.68 -3.64
C ALA A 283 12.24 -23.81 -4.87
N ASN A 284 12.98 -24.92 -5.01
CA ASN A 284 14.00 -25.12 -6.04
C ASN A 284 13.63 -26.19 -7.08
N MET A 285 12.34 -26.35 -7.40
CA MET A 285 11.86 -27.36 -8.35
C MET A 285 12.04 -26.99 -9.85
N ASP A 286 12.44 -25.77 -10.18
CA ASP A 286 12.63 -25.29 -11.56
C ASP A 286 14.11 -25.04 -11.86
N ALA A 287 14.57 -25.41 -13.06
CA ALA A 287 15.95 -25.21 -13.46
C ALA A 287 16.28 -23.71 -13.64
N LYS A 288 17.44 -23.28 -13.11
CA LYS A 288 17.89 -21.88 -13.15
C LYS A 288 18.17 -21.40 -14.59
N ASP A 289 18.68 -22.28 -15.43
CA ASP A 289 19.19 -21.94 -16.76
C ASP A 289 18.26 -22.37 -17.91
N ASN A 290 17.26 -23.23 -17.64
CA ASN A 290 16.28 -23.67 -18.65
C ASN A 290 14.88 -23.65 -18.07
N TRP A 291 14.18 -22.53 -18.28
CA TRP A 291 12.99 -22.10 -17.53
C TRP A 291 11.72 -22.92 -17.79
N HIS A 292 11.82 -24.14 -18.29
CA HIS A 292 10.70 -25.05 -18.51
C HIS A 292 11.00 -26.46 -17.97
N LEU A 293 12.27 -26.74 -17.65
CA LEU A 293 12.70 -28.05 -17.19
C LEU A 293 12.62 -28.15 -15.66
N PRO A 294 12.16 -29.29 -15.14
CA PRO A 294 12.25 -29.57 -13.72
C PRO A 294 13.72 -29.62 -13.28
N ASN A 295 14.02 -29.03 -12.13
CA ASN A 295 15.29 -29.24 -11.43
C ASN A 295 15.12 -30.46 -10.51
N TYR A 296 15.23 -31.65 -11.09
CA TYR A 296 15.20 -32.87 -10.29
C TYR A 296 16.30 -32.81 -9.23
N ASP A 297 15.95 -33.07 -7.97
CA ASP A 297 16.99 -33.34 -6.98
C ASP A 297 17.69 -34.67 -7.31
N GLN A 298 18.82 -34.94 -6.66
CA GLN A 298 19.71 -36.07 -7.00
C GLN A 298 19.06 -37.47 -6.77
N LYS A 299 17.78 -37.58 -6.43
CA LYS A 299 17.06 -38.83 -6.06
C LYS A 299 16.30 -39.50 -7.21
N ILE A 300 16.75 -39.31 -8.46
CA ILE A 300 16.12 -39.83 -9.69
C ILE A 300 16.03 -41.38 -9.74
N GLN A 301 16.69 -42.10 -8.83
CA GLN A 301 16.77 -43.57 -8.86
C GLN A 301 15.42 -44.29 -8.68
N HIS A 302 14.42 -43.65 -8.06
CA HIS A 302 13.11 -44.26 -7.88
C HIS A 302 12.21 -44.03 -9.12
N SER A 303 11.71 -45.10 -9.75
CA SER A 303 10.96 -45.03 -11.02
C SER A 303 9.71 -44.13 -10.99
N LEU A 304 9.03 -44.04 -9.85
CA LEU A 304 7.88 -43.15 -9.65
C LEU A 304 8.26 -41.70 -9.32
N TYR A 305 9.50 -41.42 -8.92
CA TYR A 305 9.91 -40.09 -8.46
C TYR A 305 9.66 -38.99 -9.50
N PRO A 306 10.03 -39.14 -10.79
CA PRO A 306 9.75 -38.11 -11.79
C PRO A 306 8.26 -37.77 -11.93
N ARG A 307 7.38 -38.77 -11.83
CA ARG A 307 5.92 -38.56 -11.90
C ARG A 307 5.42 -37.81 -10.67
N VAL A 308 5.89 -38.20 -9.49
CA VAL A 308 5.54 -37.54 -8.23
C VAL A 308 6.05 -36.09 -8.21
N PHE A 309 7.30 -35.88 -8.60
CA PHE A 309 7.91 -34.56 -8.67
C PHE A 309 7.14 -33.65 -9.62
N ASN A 310 6.81 -34.11 -10.83
CA ASN A 310 6.05 -33.32 -11.81
C ASN A 310 4.59 -33.07 -11.36
N TYR A 311 3.97 -34.02 -10.66
CA TYR A 311 2.66 -33.78 -10.06
C TYR A 311 2.73 -32.67 -8.99
N ILE A 312 3.73 -32.70 -8.11
CA ILE A 312 3.91 -31.67 -7.08
C ILE A 312 4.19 -30.31 -7.74
N ARG A 313 5.09 -30.29 -8.73
CA ARG A 313 5.52 -29.09 -9.44
C ARG A 313 4.36 -28.43 -10.19
N SER A 314 3.62 -29.18 -11.02
CA SER A 314 2.69 -28.62 -12.02
C SER A 314 1.34 -29.34 -12.15
N LYS A 315 1.08 -30.39 -11.35
CA LYS A 315 -0.04 -31.34 -11.50
C LYS A 315 -0.01 -32.14 -12.81
N GLU A 316 1.12 -32.17 -13.50
CA GLU A 316 1.27 -32.94 -14.73
C GLU A 316 1.13 -34.45 -14.49
N GLY A 317 0.57 -35.17 -15.46
CA GLY A 317 0.24 -36.60 -15.35
C GLY A 317 -1.00 -36.92 -14.50
N GLY A 318 -1.37 -36.05 -13.56
CA GLY A 318 -2.50 -36.24 -12.65
C GLY A 318 -2.31 -37.42 -11.68
N LEU A 319 -3.13 -37.48 -10.62
CA LEU A 319 -2.99 -38.50 -9.57
C LEU A 319 -3.20 -39.93 -10.10
N ARG A 320 -3.97 -40.08 -11.18
CA ARG A 320 -4.23 -41.38 -11.83
C ARG A 320 -2.99 -41.96 -12.51
N SER A 321 -2.05 -41.12 -12.98
CA SER A 321 -0.80 -41.62 -13.57
C SER A 321 0.14 -42.29 -12.56
N LEU A 322 -0.08 -42.03 -11.26
CA LEU A 322 0.62 -42.71 -10.16
C LEU A 322 0.02 -44.09 -9.85
N LYS A 323 -1.12 -44.46 -10.47
CA LYS A 323 -1.74 -45.79 -10.36
C LYS A 323 -1.15 -46.84 -11.32
N GLY A 324 -0.03 -46.55 -12.00
CA GLY A 324 0.55 -47.40 -13.04
C GLY A 324 1.32 -48.62 -12.50
N LYS A 325 0.71 -49.81 -12.69
CA LYS A 325 1.19 -51.20 -12.50
C LYS A 325 1.64 -51.60 -11.08
N SER A 326 0.71 -51.61 -10.13
CA SER A 326 0.72 -52.66 -9.10
C SER A 326 0.10 -53.94 -9.69
N ALA A 327 0.82 -54.58 -10.62
CA ALA A 327 0.51 -55.91 -11.15
C ALA A 327 1.69 -56.41 -12.00
N ALA A 328 2.66 -57.04 -11.33
CA ALA A 328 3.35 -58.25 -11.73
C ALA A 328 4.21 -58.67 -10.53
#